data_AF-A0A9X1S8D3-F1
#
_entry.id   AF-A0A9X1S8D3-F1
#
_cell.length_a   1.000
_cell.length_b   1.000
_cell.length_c   1.000
_cell.angle_alpha   90.00
_cell.angle_beta   90.00
_cell.angle_gamma   90.00
#
_symmetry.space_group_name_H-M   'P 1'
#
loop_
_entity.id
_entity.type
_entity.pdbx_description
1 polymer ?
#
loop_
_entity_poly.entity_id
_entity_poly.type
_entity_poly.pdbx_seq_one_letter_code
_entity_poly.pdbx_strand_id
1 'polypeptide(L)'
;MFDPEPASGGEKDTAREPAAGTRRTLIVEADGGSRGNPGIAGYGALVRDPGTGEILAEKAAYVGKVSNNVAEYSGLIAALELAHEIDPDCWILAKMDSKLVVEQMSGRWKIKHADMQKLAAKARSVVNPRRVKYEWIPRELNKDADRLSNEAMDAGTAGVPWKPRGAAQTQAQTQKQALSEVPATPVPDPAPSPTGRLHHTEIWVNDFPAAEKSLGWLLERLGYVRRDTWSTGASWQGAEGYIVLESGSDVEPGPYSRRRAGLNHLAFSAGSEADVELLARRAASHGWTLLFADRHPHAGGAEHYAAYLENEEGFEVELVAG
;
A
#
# COMPACT_ATOMS: atom_id res chain seq x y z
N MET A 1 83.15 25.81 -12.28
CA MET A 1 82.05 26.76 -12.49
C MET A 1 81.17 26.10 -13.54
N PHE A 2 80.08 25.49 -13.08
CA PHE A 2 79.23 24.61 -13.89
C PHE A 2 78.24 25.46 -14.68
N ASP A 3 78.15 25.22 -15.99
CA ASP A 3 76.90 25.45 -16.75
C ASP A 3 76.09 24.14 -16.70
N PRO A 4 74.74 24.22 -16.63
CA PRO A 4 73.99 24.10 -17.87
C PRO A 4 72.66 24.90 -17.98
N GLU A 5 72.31 25.14 -19.25
CA GLU A 5 71.02 25.21 -19.95
C GLU A 5 69.82 26.08 -19.49
N PRO A 6 69.13 26.74 -20.46
CA PRO A 6 67.85 27.41 -20.26
C PRO A 6 66.65 26.57 -20.76
N ALA A 7 65.55 26.56 -20.01
CA ALA A 7 64.16 26.60 -20.50
C ALA A 7 63.19 26.28 -19.36
N SER A 8 62.15 27.11 -19.18
CA SER A 8 60.79 26.72 -19.57
C SER A 8 59.82 27.85 -19.23
N GLY A 9 58.95 28.15 -20.20
CA GLY A 9 57.89 29.12 -20.06
C GLY A 9 56.86 28.66 -19.04
N GLY A 10 56.21 29.64 -18.42
CA GLY A 10 55.12 29.40 -17.48
C GLY A 10 53.99 28.61 -18.14
N GLU A 11 53.83 27.37 -17.70
CA GLU A 11 52.57 26.66 -17.77
C GLU A 11 51.68 27.26 -16.69
N LYS A 12 50.67 28.02 -17.12
CA LYS A 12 49.53 28.33 -16.28
C LYS A 12 48.95 26.99 -15.86
N ASP A 13 49.01 26.72 -14.56
CA ASP A 13 48.30 25.65 -13.90
C ASP A 13 46.80 25.89 -14.14
N THR A 14 46.31 25.39 -15.28
CA THR A 14 44.89 25.24 -15.53
C THR A 14 44.45 24.15 -14.59
N ALA A 15 44.07 24.55 -13.38
CA ALA A 15 43.15 23.80 -12.56
C ALA A 15 41.99 23.42 -13.48
N ARG A 16 42.00 22.16 -13.91
CA ARG A 16 40.96 21.59 -14.74
C ARG A 16 39.69 21.70 -13.91
N GLU A 17 38.85 22.68 -14.23
CA GLU A 17 37.48 22.73 -13.72
C GLU A 17 36.89 21.33 -13.90
N PRO A 18 36.33 20.71 -12.85
CA PRO A 18 35.66 19.45 -13.04
C PRO A 18 34.53 19.72 -14.03
N ALA A 19 34.63 19.07 -15.19
CA ALA A 19 33.59 19.10 -16.20
C ALA A 19 32.26 18.87 -15.47
N ALA A 20 31.27 19.72 -15.78
CA ALA A 20 29.89 19.55 -15.32
C ALA A 20 29.31 18.29 -15.95
N GLY A 21 29.78 17.13 -15.50
CA GLY A 21 29.19 15.84 -15.78
C GLY A 21 27.87 15.82 -15.03
N THR A 22 26.78 15.61 -15.76
CA THR A 22 25.51 15.21 -15.19
C THR A 22 25.76 14.06 -14.23
N ARG A 23 25.64 14.32 -12.93
CA ARG A 23 25.83 13.30 -11.88
C ARG A 23 24.91 12.11 -12.18
N ARG A 24 25.45 10.89 -12.07
CA ARG A 24 24.68 9.67 -12.28
C ARG A 24 23.46 9.68 -11.37
N THR A 25 22.32 9.27 -11.91
CA THR A 25 21.10 9.07 -11.12
C THR A 25 20.90 7.58 -10.95
N LEU A 26 20.53 7.15 -9.75
CA LEU A 26 20.14 5.78 -9.42
C LEU A 26 18.71 5.79 -8.87
N ILE A 27 17.93 4.77 -9.21
CA ILE A 27 16.63 4.53 -8.59
C ILE A 27 16.85 3.49 -7.50
N VAL A 28 16.36 3.75 -6.29
CA VAL A 28 16.34 2.74 -5.24
C VAL A 28 14.90 2.40 -4.90
N GLU A 29 14.62 1.11 -4.77
CA GLU A 29 13.32 0.58 -4.36
C GLU A 29 13.52 -0.20 -3.06
N ALA A 30 12.60 -0.03 -2.11
CA ALA A 30 12.65 -0.69 -0.83
C ALA A 30 11.24 -1.00 -0.32
N ASP A 31 11.15 -2.09 0.44
CA ASP A 31 9.96 -2.50 1.17
C ASP A 31 10.39 -3.17 2.47
N GLY A 32 9.56 -3.07 3.50
CA GLY A 32 9.73 -3.77 4.76
C GLY A 32 8.41 -4.30 5.30
N GLY A 33 8.39 -5.60 5.59
CA GLY A 33 7.20 -6.29 6.09
C GLY A 33 7.37 -6.77 7.52
N SER A 34 6.25 -6.85 8.24
CA SER A 34 6.16 -7.58 9.51
C SER A 34 4.89 -8.42 9.58
N ARG A 35 5.03 -9.73 9.82
CA ARG A 35 3.93 -10.68 10.03
C ARG A 35 3.44 -10.58 11.48
N GLY A 36 2.62 -9.57 11.74
CA GLY A 36 2.22 -9.09 13.08
C GLY A 36 2.83 -7.71 13.39
N ASN A 37 2.38 -7.01 14.43
CA ASN A 37 2.92 -5.67 14.76
C ASN A 37 3.08 -5.43 16.27
N PRO A 38 4.22 -5.80 16.90
CA PRO A 38 5.44 -6.36 16.28
C PRO A 38 5.31 -7.84 15.90
N GLY A 39 6.04 -8.26 14.87
CA GLY A 39 5.97 -9.61 14.28
C GLY A 39 7.26 -10.00 13.56
N ILE A 40 7.30 -11.21 13.00
CA ILE A 40 8.43 -11.69 12.19
C ILE A 40 8.60 -10.75 11.00
N ALA A 41 9.75 -10.12 10.90
CA ALA A 41 9.95 -9.00 9.99
C ALA A 41 11.21 -9.14 9.16
N GLY A 42 11.15 -8.61 7.95
CA GLY A 42 12.23 -8.57 7.00
C GLY A 42 12.11 -7.34 6.10
N TYR A 43 13.16 -7.07 5.33
CA TYR A 43 13.13 -6.02 4.33
C TYR A 43 13.75 -6.50 3.02
N GLY A 44 13.34 -5.85 1.94
CA GLY A 44 13.93 -5.96 0.62
C GLY A 44 14.37 -4.59 0.12
N ALA A 45 15.52 -4.53 -0.54
CA ALA A 45 16.11 -3.32 -1.09
C ALA A 45 16.83 -3.63 -2.40
N LEU A 46 16.72 -2.74 -3.38
CA LEU A 46 17.41 -2.87 -4.66
C LEU A 46 17.76 -1.51 -5.27
N VAL A 47 18.71 -1.52 -6.20
CA VAL A 47 19.13 -0.36 -6.98
C VAL A 47 18.95 -0.66 -8.46
N ARG A 48 18.33 0.25 -9.21
CA ARG A 48 18.17 0.18 -10.66
C ARG A 48 18.91 1.29 -11.39
N ASP A 49 19.38 0.95 -12.58
CA ASP A 49 19.77 1.95 -13.57
C ASP A 49 18.50 2.60 -14.16
N PRO A 50 18.36 3.93 -14.12
CA PRO A 50 17.16 4.60 -14.62
C PRO A 50 17.03 4.56 -16.15
N GLY A 51 18.12 4.36 -16.89
CA GLY A 51 18.12 4.30 -18.35
C GLY A 51 17.72 2.92 -18.89
N THR A 52 18.19 1.85 -18.25
CA THR A 52 17.94 0.47 -18.69
C THR A 52 16.86 -0.26 -17.88
N GLY A 53 16.59 0.18 -16.65
CA GLY A 53 15.73 -0.52 -15.69
C GLY A 53 16.38 -1.74 -15.02
N GLU A 54 17.64 -2.04 -15.35
CA GLU A 54 18.38 -3.18 -14.82
C GLU A 54 18.61 -3.04 -13.31
N ILE A 55 18.40 -4.13 -12.56
CA ILE A 55 18.78 -4.22 -11.14
C ILE A 55 20.30 -4.37 -11.06
N LEU A 56 20.95 -3.33 -10.55
CA LEU A 56 22.41 -3.28 -10.36
C LEU A 56 22.84 -4.01 -9.08
N ALA A 57 22.01 -3.96 -8.03
CA ALA A 57 22.26 -4.62 -6.76
C ALA A 57 20.94 -4.87 -6.02
N GLU A 58 20.90 -5.93 -5.21
CA GLU A 58 19.79 -6.26 -4.32
C GLU A 58 20.30 -6.75 -2.96
N LYS A 59 19.52 -6.50 -1.91
CA LYS A 59 19.81 -6.90 -0.54
C LYS A 59 18.50 -7.18 0.18
N ALA A 60 18.41 -8.30 0.86
CA ALA A 60 17.29 -8.62 1.72
C ALA A 60 17.79 -9.21 3.04
N ALA A 61 17.10 -8.92 4.15
CA ALA A 61 17.48 -9.47 5.44
C ALA A 61 16.29 -9.65 6.38
N TYR A 62 16.34 -10.74 7.16
CA TYR A 62 15.49 -10.96 8.31
C TYR A 62 15.95 -10.09 9.47
N VAL A 63 15.04 -9.34 10.08
CA VAL A 63 15.35 -8.39 11.16
C VAL A 63 14.73 -8.77 12.51
N GLY A 64 14.29 -10.03 12.65
CA GLY A 64 13.74 -10.52 13.92
C GLY A 64 12.28 -10.15 14.11
N LYS A 65 11.88 -9.90 15.37
CA LYS A 65 10.54 -9.44 15.72
C LYS A 65 10.51 -7.93 15.91
N VAL A 66 10.04 -7.19 14.91
CA VAL A 66 9.91 -5.71 14.96
C VAL A 66 8.60 -5.24 14.35
N SER A 67 8.25 -3.97 14.56
CA SER A 67 7.08 -3.36 13.91
C SER A 67 7.27 -3.19 12.41
N ASN A 68 6.17 -3.07 11.65
CA ASN A 68 6.23 -2.82 10.21
C ASN A 68 7.07 -1.57 9.87
N ASN A 69 6.85 -0.46 10.57
CA ASN A 69 7.57 0.79 10.31
C ASN A 69 9.09 0.66 10.52
N VAL A 70 9.53 -0.16 11.47
CA VAL A 70 10.97 -0.46 11.67
C VAL A 70 11.51 -1.23 10.46
N ALA A 71 10.78 -2.21 9.95
CA ALA A 71 11.18 -2.98 8.77
C ALA A 71 11.30 -2.07 7.54
N GLU A 72 10.30 -1.21 7.31
CA GLU A 72 10.26 -0.25 6.19
C GLU A 72 11.46 0.70 6.19
N TYR A 73 11.74 1.30 7.35
CA TYR A 73 12.92 2.14 7.52
C TYR A 73 14.22 1.37 7.32
N SER A 74 14.27 0.11 7.74
CA SER A 74 15.44 -0.75 7.56
C SER A 74 15.69 -1.05 6.08
N GLY A 75 14.62 -1.31 5.30
CA GLY A 75 14.69 -1.46 3.85
C GLY A 75 15.22 -0.20 3.16
N LEU A 76 14.68 0.98 3.51
CA LEU A 76 15.18 2.24 2.96
C LEU A 76 16.67 2.46 3.24
N ILE A 77 17.10 2.23 4.48
CA ILE A 77 18.51 2.39 4.85
C ILE A 77 19.39 1.47 4.02
N ALA A 78 18.99 0.20 3.86
CA ALA A 78 19.73 -0.76 3.06
C ALA A 78 19.80 -0.35 1.57
N ALA A 79 18.73 0.21 1.01
CA ALA A 79 18.71 0.66 -0.37
C ALA A 79 19.61 1.89 -0.61
N LEU A 80 19.66 2.82 0.35
CA LEU A 80 20.58 3.96 0.33
C LEU A 80 22.03 3.50 0.48
N GLU A 81 22.30 2.50 1.34
CA GLU A 81 23.63 1.90 1.51
C GLU A 81 24.10 1.28 0.18
N LEU A 82 23.25 0.50 -0.50
CA LEU A 82 23.57 -0.08 -1.81
C LEU A 82 23.88 0.99 -2.88
N ALA A 83 23.08 2.06 -2.96
CA ALA A 83 23.34 3.13 -3.92
C ALA A 83 24.66 3.86 -3.61
N HIS A 84 24.96 4.08 -2.34
CA HIS A 84 26.23 4.68 -1.90
C HIS A 84 27.43 3.80 -2.23
N GLU A 85 27.30 2.48 -2.10
CA GLU A 85 28.34 1.50 -2.49
C GLU A 85 28.62 1.53 -4.00
N ILE A 86 27.60 1.74 -4.83
CA ILE A 86 27.74 1.83 -6.30
C ILE A 86 28.39 3.16 -6.72
N ASP A 87 27.88 4.28 -6.19
CA ASP A 87 28.39 5.62 -6.48
C ASP A 87 28.07 6.57 -5.30
N PRO A 88 29.07 6.94 -4.48
CA PRO A 88 28.89 7.85 -3.35
C PRO A 88 28.35 9.24 -3.72
N ASP A 89 28.53 9.66 -4.98
CA ASP A 89 28.20 11.00 -5.46
C ASP A 89 26.91 11.08 -6.31
N CYS A 90 26.21 9.96 -6.49
CA CYS A 90 25.00 9.89 -7.30
C CYS A 90 23.82 10.72 -6.73
N TRP A 91 22.90 11.07 -7.62
CA TRP A 91 21.54 11.44 -7.25
C TRP A 91 20.69 10.19 -7.08
N ILE A 92 19.83 10.18 -6.07
CA ILE A 92 18.98 9.04 -5.74
C ILE A 92 17.52 9.44 -5.85
N LEU A 93 16.75 8.67 -6.62
CA LEU A 93 15.29 8.64 -6.54
C LEU A 93 14.88 7.42 -5.72
N ALA A 94 14.50 7.64 -4.47
CA ALA A 94 14.02 6.60 -3.57
C ALA A 94 12.51 6.41 -3.75
N LYS A 95 12.12 5.27 -4.29
CA LYS A 95 10.74 4.86 -4.50
C LYS A 95 10.34 3.84 -3.44
N MET A 96 9.25 4.10 -2.73
CA MET A 96 8.69 3.18 -1.74
C MET A 96 7.17 3.25 -1.77
N ASP A 97 6.49 2.17 -1.38
CA ASP A 97 5.04 2.12 -1.19
C ASP A 97 4.60 2.50 0.23
N SER A 98 5.55 2.61 1.16
CA SER A 98 5.35 3.15 2.50
C SER A 98 5.20 4.69 2.49
N LYS A 99 3.96 5.17 2.36
CA LYS A 99 3.67 6.61 2.38
C LYS A 99 4.19 7.29 3.65
N LEU A 100 4.11 6.62 4.81
CA LEU A 100 4.64 7.14 6.07
C LEU A 100 6.15 7.44 5.97
N VAL A 101 6.95 6.49 5.50
CA VAL A 101 8.41 6.67 5.38
C VAL A 101 8.73 7.75 4.36
N VAL A 102 8.08 7.75 3.20
CA VAL A 102 8.27 8.76 2.15
C VAL A 102 7.98 10.16 2.68
N GLU A 103 6.85 10.37 3.34
CA GLU A 103 6.43 11.68 3.85
C GLU A 103 7.32 12.17 5.00
N GLN A 104 7.73 11.27 5.90
CA GLN A 104 8.63 11.58 7.02
C GLN A 104 10.05 11.90 6.53
N MET A 105 10.57 11.15 5.55
CA MET A 105 11.90 11.37 4.99
C MET A 105 11.95 12.61 4.10
N SER A 106 10.84 12.93 3.43
CA SER A 106 10.66 14.21 2.73
C SER A 106 10.52 15.42 3.67
N GLY A 107 10.39 15.21 4.98
CA GLY A 107 10.19 16.27 5.97
C GLY A 107 8.79 16.88 5.98
N ARG A 108 7.83 16.31 5.24
CA ARG A 108 6.44 16.76 5.23
C ARG A 108 5.69 16.33 6.48
N TRP A 109 6.04 15.17 7.04
CA TRP A 109 5.43 14.64 8.27
C TRP A 109 6.42 14.57 9.43
N LYS A 110 5.97 14.94 10.63
CA LYS A 110 6.80 14.88 11.85
C LYS A 110 6.97 13.45 12.34
N ILE A 111 8.22 13.07 12.63
CA ILE A 111 8.55 11.78 13.24
C ILE A 111 8.40 11.89 14.77
N LYS A 112 7.36 11.26 15.32
CA LYS A 112 7.06 11.33 16.77
C LYS A 112 7.83 10.29 17.60
N HIS A 113 7.94 9.05 17.11
CA HIS A 113 8.55 7.95 17.85
C HIS A 113 10.08 8.02 17.84
N ALA A 114 10.71 7.88 19.01
CA ALA A 114 12.16 8.01 19.17
C ALA A 114 12.96 7.00 18.32
N ASP A 115 12.49 5.76 18.20
CA ASP A 115 13.19 4.76 17.39
C ASP A 115 13.12 5.06 15.89
N MET A 116 12.00 5.63 15.42
CA MET A 116 11.89 6.12 14.04
C MET A 116 12.79 7.34 13.80
N GLN A 117 12.96 8.21 14.80
CA GLN A 117 13.90 9.33 14.71
C GLN A 117 15.35 8.84 14.54
N LYS A 118 15.75 7.79 15.27
CA LYS A 118 17.07 7.16 15.13
C LYS A 118 17.26 6.57 13.73
N LEU A 119 16.27 5.83 13.21
CA LEU A 119 16.34 5.24 11.86
C LEU A 119 16.38 6.31 10.77
N ALA A 120 15.57 7.36 10.88
CA ALA A 120 15.60 8.48 9.95
C ALA A 120 16.92 9.25 10.00
N ALA A 121 17.52 9.42 11.19
CA ALA A 121 18.85 9.99 11.32
C ALA A 121 19.92 9.11 10.65
N LYS A 122 19.84 7.79 10.84
CA LYS A 122 20.73 6.83 10.15
C LYS A 122 20.58 6.97 8.63
N ALA A 123 19.36 6.90 8.09
CA ALA A 123 19.11 7.04 6.65
C ALA A 123 19.68 8.35 6.08
N ARG A 124 19.54 9.48 6.80
CA ARG A 124 20.10 10.78 6.40
C ARG A 124 21.62 10.86 6.51
N SER A 125 22.27 9.98 7.26
CA SER A 125 23.73 9.92 7.35
C SER A 125 24.39 9.05 6.27
N VAL A 126 23.64 8.13 5.65
CA VAL A 126 24.19 7.22 4.62
C VAL A 126 24.58 7.99 3.37
N VAL A 127 23.75 8.93 2.94
CA VAL A 127 23.97 9.76 1.75
C VAL A 127 23.64 11.21 2.06
N ASN A 128 24.19 12.14 1.26
CA ASN A 128 23.83 13.55 1.39
C ASN A 128 22.32 13.73 1.16
N PRO A 129 21.54 14.21 2.16
CA PRO A 129 20.08 14.31 2.02
C PRO A 129 19.62 15.23 0.89
N ARG A 130 20.47 16.17 0.45
CA ARG A 130 20.18 17.06 -0.68
C ARG A 130 20.24 16.36 -2.04
N ARG A 131 20.74 15.13 -2.09
CA ARG A 131 20.87 14.31 -3.31
C ARG A 131 19.82 13.21 -3.39
N VAL A 132 18.85 13.18 -2.47
CA VAL A 132 17.80 12.16 -2.43
C VAL A 132 16.45 12.84 -2.62
N LYS A 133 15.66 12.31 -3.56
CA LYS A 133 14.24 12.59 -3.67
C LYS A 133 13.47 11.33 -3.26
N TYR A 134 12.51 11.49 -2.36
CA TYR A 134 11.61 10.41 -1.96
C TYR A 134 10.30 10.52 -2.74
N GLU A 135 9.86 9.42 -3.31
CA GLU A 135 8.67 9.32 -4.14
C GLU A 135 7.84 8.12 -3.69
N TRP A 136 6.56 8.37 -3.43
CA TRP A 136 5.64 7.29 -3.13
C TRP A 136 5.20 6.63 -4.44
N ILE A 137 5.26 5.30 -4.48
CA ILE A 137 4.74 4.50 -5.60
C ILE A 137 3.66 3.52 -5.09
N PRO A 138 2.66 3.16 -5.90
CA PRO A 138 1.76 2.05 -5.57
C PRO A 138 2.54 0.75 -5.37
N ARG A 139 2.10 -0.11 -4.44
CA ARG A 139 2.71 -1.42 -4.16
C ARG A 139 2.82 -2.32 -5.40
N GLU A 140 1.89 -2.20 -6.34
CA GLU A 140 1.95 -2.91 -7.62
C GLU A 140 3.19 -2.60 -8.46
N LEU A 141 3.82 -1.45 -8.22
CA LEU A 141 5.05 -1.03 -8.87
C LEU A 141 6.31 -1.34 -8.04
N ASN A 142 6.16 -1.87 -6.81
CA ASN A 142 7.24 -2.17 -5.86
C ASN A 142 7.46 -3.68 -5.65
N LYS A 143 6.95 -4.52 -6.58
CA LYS A 143 6.88 -5.99 -6.44
C LYS A 143 8.23 -6.66 -6.18
N ASP A 144 9.31 -6.13 -6.74
CA ASP A 144 10.64 -6.72 -6.52
C ASP A 144 11.15 -6.50 -5.10
N ALA A 145 10.95 -5.32 -4.51
CA ALA A 145 11.30 -5.07 -3.12
C ALA A 145 10.41 -5.85 -2.15
N ASP A 146 9.12 -5.95 -2.43
CA ASP A 146 8.16 -6.78 -1.67
C ASP A 146 8.55 -8.26 -1.66
N ARG A 147 8.87 -8.79 -2.84
CA ARG A 147 9.36 -10.16 -2.99
C ARG A 147 10.61 -10.40 -2.15
N LEU A 148 11.59 -9.51 -2.22
CA LEU A 148 12.83 -9.60 -1.44
C LEU A 148 12.54 -9.59 0.08
N SER A 149 11.63 -8.72 0.53
CA SER A 149 11.18 -8.65 1.93
C SER A 149 10.56 -9.97 2.40
N ASN A 150 9.67 -10.57 1.59
CA ASN A 150 9.06 -11.86 1.88
C ASN A 150 10.06 -13.02 1.87
N GLU A 151 10.92 -13.10 0.85
CA GLU A 151 11.99 -14.11 0.77
C GLU A 151 12.91 -14.04 2.01
N ALA A 152 13.23 -12.84 2.49
CA ALA A 152 14.04 -12.66 3.69
C ALA A 152 13.33 -13.14 4.96
N MET A 153 12.03 -12.85 5.13
CA MET A 153 11.23 -13.35 6.26
C MET A 153 11.14 -14.88 6.26
N ASP A 154 10.94 -15.49 5.09
CA ASP A 154 10.88 -16.94 4.94
C ASP A 154 12.23 -17.60 5.23
N ALA A 155 13.32 -17.06 4.66
CA ALA A 155 14.67 -17.54 4.93
C ALA A 155 15.02 -17.45 6.42
N GLY A 156 14.73 -16.31 7.06
CA GLY A 156 14.95 -16.10 8.49
C GLY A 156 14.16 -17.05 9.37
N THR A 157 12.90 -17.31 9.02
CA THR A 157 12.03 -18.27 9.74
C THR A 157 12.51 -19.71 9.57
N ALA A 158 13.04 -20.05 8.39
CA ALA A 158 13.63 -21.35 8.11
C ALA A 158 15.07 -21.50 8.66
N GLY A 159 15.65 -20.46 9.26
CA GLY A 159 17.01 -20.48 9.81
C GLY A 159 18.11 -20.54 8.75
N VAL A 160 17.80 -20.15 7.50
CA VAL A 160 18.76 -20.14 6.39
C VAL A 160 19.11 -18.70 6.00
N PRO A 161 20.35 -18.43 5.57
CA PRO A 161 20.70 -17.11 5.06
C PRO A 161 20.01 -16.88 3.71
N TRP A 162 19.40 -15.70 3.53
CA TRP A 162 18.97 -15.25 2.22
C TRP A 162 20.17 -15.09 1.29
N LYS A 163 20.02 -15.43 0.01
CA LYS A 163 21.06 -15.27 -1.01
C LYS A 163 20.49 -14.50 -2.20
N PRO A 164 21.21 -13.48 -2.71
CA PRO A 164 20.79 -12.76 -3.90
C PRO A 164 20.75 -13.69 -5.11
N ARG A 165 19.77 -13.48 -5.98
CA ARG A 165 19.78 -14.13 -7.30
C ARG A 165 20.83 -13.44 -8.14
N GLY A 166 21.78 -14.21 -8.69
CA GLY A 166 22.77 -13.64 -9.59
C GLY A 166 22.10 -12.96 -10.78
N ALA A 167 22.61 -11.79 -11.20
CA ALA A 167 22.02 -10.92 -12.23
C ALA A 167 21.63 -11.68 -13.55
N ALA A 168 22.35 -12.75 -13.88
CA ALA A 168 22.11 -13.57 -15.07
C ALA A 168 20.87 -14.49 -15.00
N GLN A 169 20.39 -14.88 -13.80
CA GLN A 169 19.20 -15.73 -13.67
C GLN A 169 17.90 -14.95 -13.69
N THR A 170 17.92 -13.69 -13.24
CA THR A 170 16.78 -12.76 -13.35
C THR A 170 16.44 -12.52 -14.83
N GLN A 171 17.45 -12.28 -15.68
CA GLN A 171 17.25 -12.08 -17.12
C GLN A 171 16.77 -13.34 -17.86
N ALA A 172 17.23 -14.54 -17.47
CA ALA A 172 16.83 -15.80 -18.11
C ALA A 172 15.37 -16.19 -17.81
N GLN A 173 14.83 -15.82 -16.64
CA GLN A 173 13.40 -16.01 -16.35
C GLN A 173 12.53 -14.95 -17.03
N THR A 174 12.97 -13.69 -17.09
CA THR A 174 12.26 -12.62 -17.82
C THR A 174 12.25 -12.89 -19.34
N GLN A 175 13.35 -13.41 -19.92
CA GLN A 175 13.40 -13.77 -21.35
C GLN A 175 12.64 -15.06 -21.67
N LYS A 176 12.59 -16.05 -20.76
CA LYS A 176 11.79 -17.27 -20.98
C LYS A 176 10.28 -17.01 -20.82
N GLN A 177 9.88 -16.00 -20.04
CA GLN A 177 8.52 -15.44 -20.04
C GLN A 177 8.25 -14.57 -21.27
N ALA A 178 9.20 -13.75 -21.73
CA ALA A 178 9.04 -12.91 -22.93
C ALA A 178 9.08 -13.69 -24.26
N LEU A 179 9.70 -14.87 -24.31
CA LEU A 179 9.77 -15.73 -25.51
C LEU A 179 8.63 -16.75 -25.60
N SER A 180 7.79 -16.89 -24.56
CA SER A 180 6.50 -17.61 -24.66
C SER A 180 5.33 -16.70 -25.03
N GLU A 181 5.52 -15.38 -25.04
CA GLU A 181 4.52 -14.39 -25.44
C GLU A 181 4.99 -13.65 -26.70
N VAL A 182 4.67 -14.23 -27.86
CA VAL A 182 4.58 -13.44 -29.11
C VAL A 182 3.58 -12.30 -28.86
N PRO A 183 3.86 -11.04 -29.26
CA PRO A 183 3.00 -9.91 -28.94
C PRO A 183 1.69 -10.01 -29.71
N ALA A 184 0.70 -10.66 -29.11
CA ALA A 184 -0.63 -10.12 -29.21
C ALA A 184 -0.60 -8.78 -28.48
N THR A 185 -1.16 -7.74 -29.10
CA THR A 185 -1.61 -6.54 -28.38
C THR A 185 -2.05 -6.95 -26.98
N PRO A 186 -1.50 -6.37 -25.89
CA PRO A 186 -1.86 -6.81 -24.56
C PRO A 186 -3.36 -6.52 -24.43
N VAL A 187 -4.17 -7.57 -24.53
CA VAL A 187 -5.41 -7.60 -23.80
C VAL A 187 -4.90 -7.54 -22.37
N PRO A 188 -5.15 -6.45 -21.62
CA PRO A 188 -4.75 -6.40 -20.23
C PRO A 188 -5.26 -7.69 -19.59
N ASP A 189 -4.47 -8.34 -18.73
CA ASP A 189 -5.09 -9.14 -17.68
C ASP A 189 -6.21 -8.26 -17.14
N PRO A 190 -7.47 -8.72 -17.15
CA PRO A 190 -8.56 -7.87 -16.74
C PRO A 190 -8.14 -7.33 -15.38
N ALA A 191 -8.08 -6.00 -15.26
CA ALA A 191 -8.05 -5.35 -13.94
C ALA A 191 -9.00 -6.17 -13.07
N PRO A 192 -8.62 -6.58 -11.83
CA PRO A 192 -9.52 -7.38 -10.99
C PRO A 192 -10.89 -6.76 -11.14
N SER A 193 -11.79 -7.51 -11.78
CA SER A 193 -13.01 -6.91 -12.29
C SER A 193 -13.66 -6.23 -11.10
N PRO A 194 -14.05 -4.94 -11.17
CA PRO A 194 -14.55 -4.25 -10.00
C PRO A 194 -15.62 -5.13 -9.35
N THR A 195 -15.29 -5.68 -8.19
CA THR A 195 -16.19 -6.57 -7.44
C THR A 195 -17.27 -5.76 -6.76
N GLY A 196 -17.05 -4.44 -6.59
CA GLY A 196 -17.85 -3.43 -5.91
C GLY A 196 -19.23 -3.21 -6.50
N ARG A 197 -20.02 -4.29 -6.56
CA ARG A 197 -21.47 -4.26 -6.67
C ARG A 197 -22.03 -3.90 -5.32
N LEU A 198 -23.13 -3.18 -5.34
CA LEU A 198 -23.93 -2.95 -4.16
C LEU A 198 -24.41 -4.32 -3.65
N HIS A 199 -23.97 -4.71 -2.46
CA HIS A 199 -24.40 -5.95 -1.82
C HIS A 199 -25.80 -5.75 -1.24
N HIS A 200 -25.96 -4.72 -0.42
CA HIS A 200 -27.26 -4.24 0.02
C HIS A 200 -27.27 -2.77 0.41
N THR A 201 -28.47 -2.23 0.59
CA THR A 201 -28.70 -0.90 1.17
C THR A 201 -29.59 -1.05 2.38
N GLU A 202 -29.13 -0.58 3.53
CA GLU A 202 -29.93 -0.57 4.74
C GLU A 202 -30.51 0.82 5.00
N ILE A 203 -31.82 0.85 5.23
CA ILE A 203 -32.57 2.06 5.52
C ILE A 203 -33.20 1.91 6.89
N TRP A 204 -32.72 2.73 7.83
CA TRP A 204 -33.36 2.87 9.13
C TRP A 204 -34.68 3.64 9.04
N VAL A 205 -35.70 3.09 9.70
CA VAL A 205 -37.05 3.63 9.76
C VAL A 205 -37.52 3.68 11.21
N ASN A 206 -38.30 4.70 11.57
CA ASN A 206 -38.82 4.83 12.93
C ASN A 206 -39.86 3.74 13.28
N ASP A 207 -40.61 3.27 12.29
CA ASP A 207 -41.71 2.31 12.42
C ASP A 207 -41.68 1.39 11.21
N PHE A 208 -41.17 0.17 11.40
CA PHE A 208 -41.05 -0.81 10.34
C PHE A 208 -42.42 -1.19 9.72
N PRO A 209 -43.47 -1.55 10.49
CA PRO A 209 -44.80 -1.80 9.91
C PRO A 209 -45.32 -0.66 9.01
N ALA A 210 -45.14 0.60 9.42
CA ALA A 210 -45.53 1.74 8.60
C ALA A 210 -44.67 1.86 7.33
N ALA A 211 -43.36 1.67 7.44
CA ALA A 211 -42.44 1.70 6.32
C ALA A 211 -42.73 0.59 5.31
N GLU A 212 -42.93 -0.66 5.78
CA GLU A 212 -43.30 -1.80 4.96
C GLU A 212 -44.59 -1.55 4.19
N LYS A 213 -45.64 -1.04 4.85
CA LYS A 213 -46.90 -0.70 4.18
C LYS A 213 -46.70 0.35 3.08
N SER A 214 -45.82 1.32 3.29
CA SER A 214 -45.62 2.44 2.37
C SER A 214 -44.65 2.15 1.22
N LEU A 215 -43.58 1.40 1.49
CA LEU A 215 -42.47 1.13 0.56
C LEU A 215 -42.49 -0.29 0.00
N GLY A 216 -42.94 -1.28 0.77
CA GLY A 216 -42.87 -2.69 0.41
C GLY A 216 -43.58 -2.99 -0.92
N TRP A 217 -44.81 -2.49 -1.09
CA TRP A 217 -45.56 -2.66 -2.34
C TRP A 217 -44.82 -2.05 -3.55
N LEU A 218 -44.13 -0.93 -3.36
CA LEU A 218 -43.40 -0.25 -4.42
C LEU A 218 -42.17 -1.08 -4.81
N LEU A 219 -41.42 -1.58 -3.83
CA LEU A 219 -40.28 -2.47 -4.07
C LEU A 219 -40.71 -3.73 -4.83
N GLU A 220 -41.80 -4.36 -4.43
CA GLU A 220 -42.35 -5.53 -5.11
C GLU A 220 -42.78 -5.21 -6.55
N ARG A 221 -43.38 -4.05 -6.78
CA ARG A 221 -43.73 -3.60 -8.15
C ARG A 221 -42.52 -3.32 -9.03
N LEU A 222 -41.40 -2.93 -8.42
CA LEU A 222 -40.12 -2.74 -9.11
C LEU A 222 -39.37 -4.07 -9.33
N GLY A 223 -39.94 -5.20 -8.90
CA GLY A 223 -39.37 -6.53 -9.13
C GLY A 223 -38.52 -7.08 -7.98
N TYR A 224 -38.49 -6.41 -6.83
CA TYR A 224 -37.88 -6.97 -5.64
C TYR A 224 -38.78 -8.04 -5.00
N VAL A 225 -38.17 -9.06 -4.41
CA VAL A 225 -38.87 -10.17 -3.74
C VAL A 225 -38.52 -10.14 -2.26
N ARG A 226 -39.53 -10.03 -1.39
CA ARG A 226 -39.33 -10.12 0.06
C ARG A 226 -38.74 -11.48 0.44
N ARG A 227 -37.67 -11.49 1.24
CA ARG A 227 -36.95 -12.73 1.61
C ARG A 227 -36.96 -12.95 3.12
N ASP A 228 -36.10 -12.24 3.83
CA ASP A 228 -35.89 -12.42 5.26
C ASP A 228 -36.80 -11.48 6.04
N THR A 229 -37.24 -11.91 7.21
CA THR A 229 -38.14 -11.14 8.06
C THR A 229 -37.84 -11.41 9.52
N TRP A 230 -37.82 -10.34 10.30
CA TRP A 230 -37.72 -10.39 11.76
C TRP A 230 -38.72 -9.43 12.38
N SER A 231 -38.70 -9.29 13.71
CA SER A 231 -39.70 -8.51 14.44
C SER A 231 -39.70 -7.02 14.11
N THR A 232 -38.56 -6.48 13.68
CA THR A 232 -38.34 -5.04 13.51
C THR A 232 -37.83 -4.66 12.12
N GLY A 233 -37.78 -5.62 11.18
CA GLY A 233 -37.27 -5.38 9.84
C GLY A 233 -37.51 -6.53 8.86
N ALA A 234 -37.19 -6.27 7.60
CA ALA A 234 -37.22 -7.27 6.53
C ALA A 234 -36.27 -6.90 5.38
N SER A 235 -35.92 -7.90 4.56
CA SER A 235 -35.13 -7.75 3.34
C SER A 235 -35.97 -7.94 2.08
N TRP A 236 -35.66 -7.16 1.05
CA TRP A 236 -36.21 -7.24 -0.30
C TRP A 236 -35.08 -7.50 -1.29
N GLN A 237 -35.06 -8.70 -1.88
CA GLN A 237 -34.05 -9.15 -2.83
C GLN A 237 -34.36 -8.66 -4.25
N GLY A 238 -33.42 -7.92 -4.84
CA GLY A 238 -33.43 -7.50 -6.24
C GLY A 238 -32.50 -8.36 -7.11
N ALA A 239 -32.28 -7.90 -8.35
CA ALA A 239 -31.46 -8.59 -9.32
C ALA A 239 -29.95 -8.58 -9.00
N GLU A 240 -29.45 -7.49 -8.40
CA GLU A 240 -28.00 -7.30 -8.15
C GLU A 240 -27.64 -7.01 -6.69
N GLY A 241 -28.59 -7.16 -5.76
CA GLY A 241 -28.42 -6.88 -4.33
C GLY A 241 -29.78 -6.86 -3.63
N TYR A 242 -29.82 -6.49 -2.36
CA TYR A 242 -31.07 -6.38 -1.60
C TYR A 242 -31.20 -5.06 -0.82
N ILE A 243 -32.44 -4.72 -0.45
CA ILE A 243 -32.75 -3.56 0.39
C ILE A 243 -33.23 -4.07 1.73
N VAL A 244 -32.73 -3.50 2.82
CA VAL A 244 -33.20 -3.75 4.18
C VAL A 244 -33.95 -2.52 4.66
N LEU A 245 -35.15 -2.73 5.21
CA LEU A 245 -35.83 -1.73 6.03
C LEU A 245 -35.81 -2.22 7.47
N GLU A 246 -35.23 -1.44 8.37
CA GLU A 246 -35.06 -1.83 9.77
C GLU A 246 -35.40 -0.69 10.74
N SER A 247 -36.04 -1.05 11.84
CA SER A 247 -36.23 -0.21 13.02
C SER A 247 -35.52 -0.87 14.22
N GLY A 248 -35.19 -0.10 15.25
CA GLY A 248 -34.49 -0.66 16.41
C GLY A 248 -34.21 0.37 17.48
N SER A 249 -33.61 -0.08 18.59
CA SER A 249 -33.19 0.78 19.69
C SER A 249 -32.07 1.75 19.31
N ASP A 250 -31.33 1.42 18.26
CA ASP A 250 -30.20 2.23 17.78
C ASP A 250 -30.66 3.32 16.79
N VAL A 251 -31.94 3.30 16.39
CA VAL A 251 -32.53 4.33 15.53
C VAL A 251 -32.94 5.53 16.37
N GLU A 252 -32.25 6.65 16.19
CA GLU A 252 -32.59 7.92 16.83
C GLU A 252 -33.99 8.40 16.39
N PRO A 253 -34.87 8.77 17.34
CA PRO A 253 -36.23 9.17 17.04
C PRO A 253 -36.28 10.53 16.34
N GLY A 254 -36.99 10.61 15.21
CA GLY A 254 -37.26 11.89 14.56
C GLY A 254 -37.72 11.77 13.10
N PRO A 255 -38.23 12.85 12.50
CA PRO A 255 -38.67 12.82 11.12
C PRO A 255 -37.47 12.67 10.18
N TYR A 256 -37.52 11.63 9.32
CA TYR A 256 -36.62 11.50 8.19
C TYR A 256 -36.81 12.69 7.25
N SER A 257 -35.71 13.34 6.86
CA SER A 257 -35.73 14.49 5.96
C SER A 257 -34.84 14.22 4.78
N ARG A 258 -35.44 14.00 3.61
CA ARG A 258 -34.74 13.83 2.31
C ARG A 258 -33.84 15.01 1.88
N ARG A 259 -33.83 16.12 2.63
CA ARG A 259 -32.97 17.29 2.40
C ARG A 259 -31.74 17.30 3.31
N ARG A 260 -31.66 16.38 4.28
CA ARG A 260 -30.49 16.14 5.12
C ARG A 260 -29.76 14.92 4.57
N ALA A 261 -28.44 14.87 4.75
CA ALA A 261 -27.70 13.62 4.56
C ALA A 261 -28.27 12.56 5.51
N GLY A 262 -28.33 11.29 5.06
CA GLY A 262 -28.82 10.21 5.91
C GLY A 262 -29.34 9.00 5.15
N LEU A 263 -28.56 7.95 5.20
CA LEU A 263 -28.85 6.54 4.96
C LEU A 263 -28.24 5.82 6.18
N ASN A 264 -28.65 4.60 6.51
CA ASN A 264 -27.90 3.87 7.55
C ASN A 264 -26.52 3.47 7.00
N HIS A 265 -26.46 2.52 6.06
CA HIS A 265 -25.22 2.22 5.36
C HIS A 265 -25.42 1.67 3.94
N LEU A 266 -24.34 1.73 3.16
CA LEU A 266 -24.21 1.01 1.89
C LEU A 266 -23.24 -0.15 2.06
N ALA A 267 -23.67 -1.35 1.67
CA ALA A 267 -22.81 -2.52 1.65
C ALA A 267 -22.33 -2.82 0.23
N PHE A 268 -21.07 -3.24 0.10
CA PHE A 268 -20.46 -3.59 -1.18
C PHE A 268 -19.83 -4.98 -1.12
N SER A 269 -20.00 -5.75 -2.18
CA SER A 269 -19.21 -6.97 -2.39
C SER A 269 -17.77 -6.57 -2.66
N ALA A 270 -16.86 -6.98 -1.78
CA ALA A 270 -15.49 -6.49 -1.73
C ALA A 270 -14.45 -7.53 -2.18
N GLY A 271 -14.88 -8.69 -2.68
CA GLY A 271 -13.99 -9.75 -3.15
C GLY A 271 -13.69 -10.77 -2.06
N SER A 272 -12.46 -11.26 -1.99
CA SER A 272 -12.04 -12.24 -0.98
C SER A 272 -11.92 -11.61 0.43
N GLU A 273 -11.83 -12.44 1.46
CA GLU A 273 -11.51 -12.00 2.83
C GLU A 273 -10.24 -11.13 2.88
N ALA A 274 -9.23 -11.49 2.08
CA ALA A 274 -7.98 -10.74 1.99
C ALA A 274 -8.19 -9.34 1.36
N ASP A 275 -9.12 -9.22 0.41
CA ASP A 275 -9.47 -7.93 -0.20
C ASP A 275 -10.21 -7.04 0.80
N VAL A 276 -11.14 -7.59 1.59
CA VAL A 276 -11.83 -6.89 2.68
C VAL A 276 -10.82 -6.35 3.69
N GLU A 277 -9.88 -7.19 4.16
CA GLU A 277 -8.81 -6.79 5.08
C GLU A 277 -7.93 -5.67 4.52
N LEU A 278 -7.56 -5.78 3.25
CA LEU A 278 -6.75 -4.78 2.59
C LEU A 278 -7.48 -3.43 2.50
N LEU A 279 -8.76 -3.45 2.11
CA LEU A 279 -9.58 -2.26 2.01
C LEU A 279 -9.81 -1.62 3.38
N ALA A 280 -10.16 -2.40 4.40
CA ALA A 280 -10.34 -1.93 5.77
C ALA A 280 -9.10 -1.23 6.32
N ARG A 281 -7.91 -1.81 6.12
CA ARG A 281 -6.63 -1.20 6.54
C ARG A 281 -6.33 0.09 5.80
N ARG A 282 -6.64 0.15 4.49
CA ARG A 282 -6.43 1.36 3.67
C ARG A 282 -7.42 2.47 4.04
N ALA A 283 -8.64 2.12 4.40
CA ALA A 283 -9.73 3.05 4.69
C ALA A 283 -9.33 4.10 5.76
N ALA A 284 -8.54 3.70 6.77
CA ALA A 284 -7.96 4.61 7.77
C ALA A 284 -7.17 5.77 7.17
N SER A 285 -6.45 5.55 6.07
CA SER A 285 -5.71 6.62 5.38
C SER A 285 -6.59 7.55 4.55
N HIS A 286 -7.88 7.24 4.44
CA HIS A 286 -8.90 7.95 3.68
C HIS A 286 -10.02 8.51 4.57
N GLY A 287 -9.78 8.67 5.87
CA GLY A 287 -10.74 9.28 6.79
C GLY A 287 -11.86 8.36 7.26
N TRP A 288 -11.67 7.03 7.15
CA TRP A 288 -12.60 6.03 7.64
C TRP A 288 -12.07 5.35 8.89
N THR A 289 -12.95 4.98 9.80
CA THR A 289 -12.63 4.28 11.04
C THR A 289 -13.39 2.96 11.06
N LEU A 290 -12.71 1.89 11.48
CA LEU A 290 -13.34 0.58 11.64
C LEU A 290 -14.31 0.59 12.81
N LEU A 291 -15.59 0.39 12.51
CA LEU A 291 -16.64 0.13 13.49
C LEU A 291 -16.52 -1.31 13.99
N PHE A 292 -16.82 -1.51 15.28
CA PHE A 292 -16.79 -2.82 15.93
C PHE A 292 -15.44 -3.55 15.82
N ALA A 293 -14.34 -2.83 16.00
CA ALA A 293 -12.98 -3.37 15.85
C ALA A 293 -12.68 -4.59 16.75
N ASP A 294 -13.41 -4.76 17.85
CA ASP A 294 -13.35 -5.90 18.76
C ASP A 294 -14.04 -7.17 18.22
N ARG A 295 -14.97 -7.00 17.26
CA ARG A 295 -15.74 -8.09 16.63
C ARG A 295 -15.39 -8.30 15.15
N HIS A 296 -14.59 -7.41 14.56
CA HIS A 296 -14.08 -7.55 13.20
C HIS A 296 -13.29 -8.86 13.00
N PRO A 297 -13.48 -9.62 11.90
CA PRO A 297 -14.32 -9.34 10.73
C PRO A 297 -15.75 -9.90 10.80
N HIS A 298 -16.23 -10.32 11.97
CA HIS A 298 -17.48 -11.07 12.14
C HIS A 298 -18.54 -10.31 12.94
N ALA A 299 -18.56 -8.97 12.84
CA ALA A 299 -19.49 -8.14 13.60
C ALA A 299 -20.96 -8.37 13.19
N GLY A 300 -21.22 -8.80 11.95
CA GLY A 300 -22.55 -9.21 11.45
C GLY A 300 -22.91 -10.68 11.69
N GLY A 301 -22.04 -11.47 12.34
CA GLY A 301 -22.27 -12.89 12.62
C GLY A 301 -21.11 -13.80 12.20
N ALA A 302 -21.11 -15.04 12.71
CA ALA A 302 -19.99 -15.97 12.53
C ALA A 302 -19.73 -16.38 11.06
N GLU A 303 -20.77 -16.43 10.24
CA GLU A 303 -20.68 -16.79 8.82
C GLU A 303 -20.56 -15.55 7.91
N HIS A 304 -20.47 -14.36 8.50
CA HIS A 304 -20.43 -13.09 7.77
C HIS A 304 -19.06 -12.46 7.93
N TYR A 305 -18.26 -12.43 6.87
CA TYR A 305 -16.94 -11.80 6.88
C TYR A 305 -17.06 -10.41 6.25
N ALA A 306 -17.01 -9.37 7.08
CA ALA A 306 -17.15 -8.00 6.62
C ALA A 306 -16.37 -6.99 7.47
N ALA A 307 -16.03 -5.86 6.84
CA ALA A 307 -15.52 -4.68 7.53
C ALA A 307 -16.58 -3.57 7.55
N TYR A 308 -16.92 -3.07 8.74
CA TYR A 308 -17.82 -1.94 8.92
C TYR A 308 -16.99 -0.68 9.14
N LEU A 309 -17.22 0.36 8.35
CA LEU A 309 -16.39 1.55 8.32
C LEU A 309 -17.25 2.81 8.40
N GLU A 310 -16.87 3.76 9.25
CA GLU A 310 -17.52 5.07 9.38
C GLU A 310 -16.56 6.19 9.02
N ASN A 311 -17.01 7.19 8.26
CA ASN A 311 -16.21 8.38 7.97
C ASN A 311 -16.47 9.54 8.96
N GLU A 312 -15.72 10.63 8.82
CA GLU A 312 -15.84 11.81 9.68
C GLU A 312 -17.21 12.53 9.61
N GLU A 313 -18.01 12.26 8.58
CA GLU A 313 -19.37 12.80 8.42
C GLU A 313 -20.44 11.88 9.01
N GLY A 314 -20.05 10.74 9.60
CA GLY A 314 -20.95 9.73 10.16
C GLY A 314 -21.59 8.83 9.10
N PHE A 315 -21.00 8.74 7.91
CA PHE A 315 -21.46 7.85 6.86
C PHE A 315 -20.84 6.47 7.05
N GLU A 316 -21.68 5.44 7.08
CA GLU A 316 -21.25 4.06 7.24
C GLU A 316 -21.23 3.31 5.89
N VAL A 317 -20.20 2.48 5.70
CA VAL A 317 -20.13 1.48 4.62
C VAL A 317 -19.73 0.13 5.19
N GLU A 318 -20.24 -0.92 4.54
CA GLU A 318 -19.88 -2.30 4.83
C GLU A 318 -19.17 -2.91 3.61
N LEU A 319 -18.06 -3.60 3.85
CA LEU A 319 -17.30 -4.33 2.83
C LEU A 319 -17.41 -5.82 3.08
N VAL A 320 -18.16 -6.53 2.23
CA VAL A 320 -18.55 -7.93 2.42
C VAL A 320 -17.70 -8.85 1.55
N ALA A 321 -17.09 -9.88 2.14
CA ALA A 321 -16.39 -10.90 1.37
C ALA A 321 -17.40 -11.81 0.63
N GLY A 322 -17.03 -12.28 -0.56
CA GLY A 322 -17.84 -13.16 -1.42
C GLY A 322 -17.22 -14.52 -1.70
#